data_AF-A0A8E2J820-F1
#
_entry.id   AF-A0A8E2J820-F1
#
_cell.length_a   1.000
_cell.length_b   1.000
_cell.length_c   1.000
_cell.angle_alpha   90.00
_cell.angle_beta   90.00
_cell.angle_gamma   90.00
#
_symmetry.space_group_name_H-M   'P 1'
#
loop_
_entity.id
_entity.type
_entity.pdbx_description
1 polymer ?
#
loop_
_entity_poly.entity_id
_entity_poly.type
_entity_poly.pdbx_seq_one_letter_code
_entity_poly.pdbx_strand_id
1 'polypeptide(L)'
;MSLCFLAAFETKQNGQITEKECLHHLFAHCTGVEHEEDETPGMDWKLLETDPFGYSIHCWSKRINPVNDATPFEEVFKAYRMGNIDDIKTKLDILGEEQAKFVRKSLALLAMQERRSGILRLCLHLGGFAYERYFGDEVNRVNEDHDPETFKV
;
A
#
# COMPACT_ATOMS: atom_id res chain seq x y z
N MET A 1 -18.15 -0.58 10.76
CA MET A 1 -18.23 -1.77 9.89
C MET A 1 -17.35 -1.49 8.70
N SER A 2 -16.37 -2.36 8.41
CA SER A 2 -15.45 -2.22 7.30
C SER A 2 -15.91 -3.04 6.09
N LEU A 3 -15.39 -2.69 4.90
CA LEU A 3 -15.58 -3.44 3.66
C LEU A 3 -14.41 -4.41 3.45
N CYS A 4 -14.66 -5.48 2.69
CA CYS A 4 -13.60 -6.33 2.15
C CYS A 4 -12.73 -5.55 1.14
N PHE A 5 -11.53 -6.05 0.81
CA PHE A 5 -10.55 -5.30 0.02
C PHE A 5 -11.11 -4.83 -1.32
N LEU A 6 -11.71 -5.76 -2.07
CA LEU A 6 -12.22 -5.48 -3.40
C LEU A 6 -13.47 -4.56 -3.36
N ALA A 7 -14.38 -4.77 -2.40
CA ALA A 7 -15.56 -3.92 -2.27
C ALA A 7 -15.18 -2.48 -1.89
N ALA A 8 -14.16 -2.29 -1.04
CA ALA A 8 -13.62 -0.98 -0.71
C ALA A 8 -13.10 -0.26 -1.97
N PHE A 9 -12.37 -0.98 -2.83
CA PHE A 9 -11.88 -0.43 -4.09
C PHE A 9 -13.02 -0.07 -5.06
N GLU A 10 -13.95 -1.01 -5.31
CA GLU A 10 -15.08 -0.81 -6.24
C GLU A 10 -15.97 0.37 -5.78
N THR A 11 -16.22 0.47 -4.48
CA THR A 11 -17.03 1.55 -3.87
C THR A 11 -16.33 2.91 -4.00
N LYS A 12 -14.99 2.96 -3.87
CA LYS A 12 -14.19 4.17 -4.15
C LYS A 12 -14.28 4.56 -5.63
N GLN A 13 -14.12 3.61 -6.55
CA GLN A 13 -14.19 3.87 -8.00
C GLN A 13 -15.56 4.40 -8.44
N ASN A 14 -16.63 3.94 -7.78
CA ASN A 14 -17.99 4.42 -8.02
C ASN A 14 -18.28 5.79 -7.37
N GLY A 15 -17.30 6.42 -6.72
CA GLY A 15 -17.43 7.73 -6.08
C GLY A 15 -18.31 7.73 -4.83
N GLN A 16 -18.59 6.55 -4.26
CA GLN A 16 -19.46 6.40 -3.09
C GLN A 16 -18.70 6.62 -1.77
N ILE A 17 -17.40 6.36 -1.77
CA ILE A 17 -16.49 6.68 -0.68
C ILE A 17 -15.26 7.43 -1.19
N THR A 18 -14.67 8.23 -0.31
CA THR A 18 -13.40 8.92 -0.55
C THR A 18 -12.22 7.95 -0.47
N GLU A 19 -11.06 8.38 -0.96
CA GLU A 19 -9.81 7.63 -0.77
C GLU A 19 -9.48 7.41 0.71
N LYS A 20 -9.74 8.40 1.57
CA LYS A 20 -9.52 8.29 3.01
C LYS A 20 -10.36 7.16 3.61
N GLU A 21 -11.63 7.09 3.25
CA GLU A 21 -12.54 6.03 3.71
C GLU A 21 -12.14 4.66 3.14
N CYS A 22 -11.67 4.61 1.88
CA CYS A 22 -11.12 3.39 1.29
C CYS A 22 -9.92 2.89 2.11
N LEU A 23 -8.93 3.74 2.39
CA LEU A 23 -7.77 3.39 3.21
C LEU A 23 -8.18 2.90 4.60
N HIS A 24 -9.17 3.53 5.23
CA HIS A 24 -9.71 3.09 6.50
C HIS A 24 -10.26 1.66 6.43
N HIS A 25 -10.99 1.31 5.36
CA HIS A 25 -11.46 -0.05 5.14
C HIS A 25 -10.30 -1.04 4.95
N LEU A 26 -9.28 -0.70 4.17
CA LEU A 26 -8.12 -1.56 3.94
C LEU A 26 -7.32 -1.81 5.23
N PHE A 27 -7.06 -0.77 6.02
CA PHE A 27 -6.27 -0.91 7.25
C PHE A 27 -7.05 -1.49 8.43
N ALA A 28 -8.39 -1.53 8.38
CA ALA A 28 -9.18 -2.24 9.38
C ALA A 28 -8.78 -3.73 9.49
N HIS A 29 -8.37 -4.35 8.37
CA HIS A 29 -7.85 -5.73 8.34
C HIS A 29 -6.61 -5.94 9.21
N CYS A 30 -5.80 -4.90 9.41
CA CYS A 30 -4.64 -4.95 10.30
C CYS A 30 -5.03 -5.12 11.77
N THR A 31 -6.31 -4.93 12.12
CA THR A 31 -6.85 -5.11 13.48
C THR A 31 -7.46 -6.50 13.71
N GLY A 32 -7.35 -7.41 12.73
CA GLY A 32 -7.95 -8.75 12.78
C GLY A 32 -9.41 -8.78 12.34
N VAL A 33 -9.88 -7.75 11.65
CA VAL A 33 -11.13 -7.83 10.88
C VAL A 33 -10.91 -8.80 9.72
N GLU A 34 -11.87 -9.69 9.52
CA GLU A 34 -11.89 -10.64 8.40
C GLU A 34 -13.24 -10.58 7.69
N HIS A 35 -13.24 -10.80 6.38
CA HIS A 35 -14.43 -10.92 5.55
C HIS A 35 -14.33 -12.20 4.72
N GLU A 36 -15.42 -12.95 4.60
CA GLU A 36 -15.45 -14.22 3.85
C GLU A 36 -15.10 -14.01 2.37
N GLU A 37 -15.47 -12.86 1.82
CA GLU A 37 -15.18 -12.46 0.45
C GLU A 37 -13.67 -12.35 0.17
N ASP A 38 -12.87 -12.02 1.18
CA ASP A 38 -11.41 -11.92 1.06
C ASP A 38 -10.71 -13.29 1.01
N GLU A 39 -11.43 -14.38 1.32
CA GLU A 39 -10.92 -15.75 1.25
C GLU A 39 -11.47 -16.54 0.06
N THR A 40 -12.24 -15.88 -0.82
CA THR A 40 -12.85 -16.54 -1.98
C THR A 40 -11.79 -16.97 -3.01
N PRO A 41 -11.85 -18.20 -3.57
CA PRO A 41 -10.91 -18.64 -4.60
C PRO A 41 -10.84 -17.67 -5.79
N GLY A 42 -9.62 -17.24 -6.14
CA GLY A 42 -9.37 -16.29 -7.22
C GLY A 42 -9.48 -14.81 -6.82
N MET A 43 -9.85 -14.50 -5.57
CA MET A 43 -9.87 -13.13 -5.06
C MET A 43 -8.50 -12.46 -5.21
N ASP A 44 -7.42 -13.13 -4.79
CA ASP A 44 -6.05 -12.62 -4.90
C ASP A 44 -5.70 -12.15 -6.33
N TRP A 45 -6.04 -12.94 -7.35
CA TRP A 45 -5.78 -12.59 -8.73
C TRP A 45 -6.63 -11.40 -9.19
N LYS A 46 -7.92 -11.39 -8.85
CA LYS A 46 -8.82 -10.29 -9.19
C LYS A 46 -8.39 -8.98 -8.52
N LEU A 47 -8.02 -9.03 -7.25
CA LEU A 47 -7.55 -7.87 -6.50
C LEU A 47 -6.22 -7.37 -7.05
N LEU A 48 -5.31 -8.29 -7.40
CA LEU A 48 -4.05 -7.93 -8.04
C LEU A 48 -4.22 -7.19 -9.37
N GLU A 49 -5.14 -7.63 -10.22
CA GLU A 49 -5.40 -6.99 -11.51
C GLU A 49 -6.11 -5.63 -11.39
N THR A 50 -6.94 -5.46 -10.36
CA THR A 50 -7.81 -4.28 -10.21
C THR A 50 -7.22 -3.21 -9.30
N ASP A 51 -6.67 -3.62 -8.16
CA ASP A 51 -6.06 -2.76 -7.16
C ASP A 51 -4.76 -3.38 -6.62
N PRO A 52 -3.64 -3.24 -7.35
CA PRO A 52 -2.33 -3.70 -6.89
C PRO A 52 -1.94 -3.20 -5.50
N PHE A 53 -2.38 -1.99 -5.14
CA PHE A 53 -2.10 -1.40 -3.85
C PHE A 53 -2.92 -2.07 -2.74
N GLY A 54 -4.22 -2.27 -2.97
CA GLY A 54 -5.09 -3.06 -2.10
C GLY A 54 -4.59 -4.49 -1.92
N TYR A 55 -4.16 -5.15 -3.00
CA TYR A 55 -3.54 -6.48 -2.94
C TYR A 55 -2.27 -6.48 -2.08
N SER A 56 -1.42 -5.47 -2.26
CA SER A 56 -0.21 -5.32 -1.46
C SER A 56 -0.52 -5.28 0.03
N ILE A 57 -1.55 -4.52 0.45
CA ILE A 57 -2.03 -4.44 1.84
C ILE A 57 -2.61 -5.78 2.30
N HIS A 58 -3.45 -6.41 1.46
CA HIS A 58 -4.02 -7.72 1.76
C HIS A 58 -2.94 -8.73 2.15
N CYS A 59 -1.88 -8.86 1.33
CA CYS A 59 -0.80 -9.80 1.57
C CYS A 59 -0.09 -9.61 2.90
N TRP A 60 0.21 -8.37 3.31
CA TRP A 60 0.95 -8.14 4.55
C TRP A 60 0.04 -8.00 5.78
N SER A 61 -1.22 -7.63 5.63
CA SER A 61 -2.20 -7.63 6.73
C SER A 61 -2.32 -9.03 7.35
N LYS A 62 -2.26 -10.08 6.53
CA LYS A 62 -2.22 -11.49 6.94
C LYS A 62 -0.91 -11.94 7.61
N ARG A 63 0.15 -11.14 7.54
CA ARG A 63 1.50 -11.50 8.02
C ARG A 63 1.94 -10.72 9.26
N ILE A 64 1.26 -9.63 9.57
CA ILE A 64 1.52 -8.88 10.80
C ILE A 64 0.67 -9.44 11.93
N ASN A 65 1.13 -9.26 13.17
CA ASN A 65 0.27 -9.47 14.31
C ASN A 65 -0.84 -8.41 14.31
N PRO A 66 -2.10 -8.77 14.59
CA PRO A 66 -3.18 -7.80 14.72
C PRO A 66 -2.81 -6.67 15.67
N VAL A 67 -3.07 -5.43 15.25
CA VAL A 67 -2.87 -4.23 16.08
C VAL A 67 -4.19 -3.77 16.67
N ASN A 68 -4.14 -3.11 17.82
CA ASN A 68 -5.33 -2.53 18.44
C ASN A 68 -5.80 -1.25 17.73
N ASP A 69 -4.89 -0.56 17.06
CA ASP A 69 -5.15 0.71 16.39
C ASP A 69 -4.42 0.77 15.04
N ALA A 70 -5.18 0.91 13.96
CA ALA A 70 -4.67 1.02 12.61
C ALA A 70 -4.36 2.46 12.19
N THR A 71 -4.67 3.46 13.02
CA THR A 71 -4.41 4.89 12.75
C THR A 71 -2.97 5.18 12.34
N PRO A 72 -1.93 4.56 12.92
CA PRO A 72 -0.56 4.77 12.48
C PRO A 72 -0.31 4.44 11.00
N PHE A 73 -0.98 3.41 10.46
CA PHE A 73 -0.90 3.08 9.03
C PHE A 73 -1.55 4.17 8.18
N GLU A 74 -2.77 4.58 8.53
CA GLU A 74 -3.50 5.64 7.82
C GLU A 74 -2.71 6.96 7.79
N GLU A 75 -2.05 7.31 8.89
CA GLU A 75 -1.26 8.54 9.01
C GLU A 75 -0.03 8.55 8.10
N VAL A 76 0.57 7.39 7.80
CA VAL A 76 1.64 7.28 6.80
C VAL A 76 1.11 7.65 5.40
N PHE A 77 -0.05 7.12 5.01
CA PHE A 77 -0.62 7.39 3.68
C PHE A 77 -1.20 8.80 3.56
N LYS A 78 -1.68 9.36 4.66
CA LYS A 78 -2.03 10.78 4.74
C LYS A 78 -0.80 11.67 4.56
N ALA A 79 0.32 11.35 5.21
CA ALA A 79 1.59 12.05 5.00
C ALA A 79 2.08 11.90 3.55
N TYR A 80 1.90 10.72 2.95
CA TYR A 80 2.19 10.53 1.53
C TYR A 80 1.38 11.50 0.65
N ARG A 81 0.07 11.65 0.89
CA ARG A 81 -0.79 12.52 0.07
C ARG A 81 -0.54 14.02 0.28
N MET A 82 -0.37 14.45 1.53
CA MET A 82 -0.44 15.87 1.91
C MET A 82 0.88 16.45 2.43
N GLY A 83 1.81 15.58 2.86
CA GLY A 83 3.05 15.98 3.51
C GLY A 83 4.25 16.01 2.57
N ASN A 84 5.40 16.28 3.17
CA ASN A 84 6.72 16.17 2.53
C ASN A 84 7.40 14.83 2.88
N ILE A 85 8.59 14.61 2.33
CA ILE A 85 9.38 13.38 2.52
C ILE A 85 9.70 13.14 4.01
N ASP A 86 9.96 14.19 4.78
CA ASP A 86 10.31 14.07 6.20
C ASP A 86 9.09 13.76 7.07
N ASP A 87 7.90 14.23 6.67
CA ASP A 87 6.65 13.80 7.30
C ASP A 87 6.44 12.28 7.11
N ILE A 88 6.67 11.76 5.91
CA ILE A 88 6.55 10.32 5.62
C ILE A 88 7.52 9.51 6.47
N LYS A 89 8.80 9.93 6.55
CA LYS A 89 9.81 9.28 7.41
C LYS A 89 9.36 9.26 8.87
N THR A 90 8.95 10.41 9.39
CA THR A 90 8.50 10.55 10.78
C THR A 90 7.35 9.60 11.09
N LYS A 91 6.40 9.43 10.15
CA LYS A 91 5.29 8.49 10.33
C LYS A 91 5.72 7.02 10.21
N LEU A 92 6.67 6.71 9.33
CA LEU A 92 7.23 5.36 9.22
C LEU A 92 7.99 4.94 10.49
N ASP A 93 8.74 5.86 11.10
CA ASP A 93 9.50 5.58 12.34
C ASP A 93 8.60 5.20 13.52
N ILE A 94 7.33 5.65 13.53
CA ILE A 94 6.36 5.34 14.57
C ILE A 94 5.86 3.88 14.51
N LEU A 95 5.81 3.26 13.31
CA LEU A 95 5.26 1.91 13.12
C LEU A 95 6.15 0.79 13.70
N GLY A 96 7.41 1.08 13.99
CA GLY A 96 8.41 0.05 14.31
C GLY A 96 8.80 -0.78 13.08
N GLU A 97 10.01 -1.32 13.09
CA GLU A 97 10.67 -1.87 11.89
C GLU A 97 9.88 -3.02 11.22
N GLU A 98 9.28 -3.90 12.03
CA GLU A 98 8.52 -5.06 11.55
C GLU A 98 7.28 -4.68 10.74
N GLN A 99 6.63 -3.57 11.06
CA GLN A 99 5.48 -3.07 10.31
C GLN A 99 5.93 -2.13 9.19
N ALA A 100 6.90 -1.27 9.48
CA ALA A 100 7.44 -0.30 8.53
C ALA A 100 7.99 -0.96 7.25
N LYS A 101 8.56 -2.17 7.31
CA LYS A 101 9.02 -2.90 6.12
C LYS A 101 7.91 -3.22 5.11
N PHE A 102 6.72 -3.57 5.60
CA PHE A 102 5.57 -3.89 4.77
C PHE A 102 4.96 -2.63 4.18
N VAL A 103 4.81 -1.58 5.00
CA VAL A 103 4.29 -0.29 4.56
C VAL A 103 5.21 0.37 3.53
N ARG A 104 6.54 0.30 3.72
CA ARG A 104 7.52 0.76 2.73
C ARG A 104 7.32 0.09 1.37
N LYS A 105 7.00 -1.22 1.32
CA LYS A 105 6.71 -1.93 0.06
C LYS A 105 5.49 -1.33 -0.64
N SER A 106 4.38 -1.16 0.09
CA SER A 106 3.15 -0.60 -0.49
C SER A 106 3.32 0.88 -0.91
N LEU A 107 4.08 1.67 -0.15
CA LEU A 107 4.46 3.03 -0.52
C LEU A 107 5.34 3.07 -1.77
N ALA A 108 6.31 2.15 -1.90
CA ALA A 108 7.14 2.07 -3.09
C ALA A 108 6.31 1.74 -4.33
N LEU A 109 5.38 0.78 -4.23
CA LEU A 109 4.43 0.47 -5.30
C LEU A 109 3.59 1.69 -5.70
N LEU A 110 2.98 2.36 -4.72
CA LEU A 110 2.17 3.54 -4.97
C LEU A 110 2.99 4.69 -5.60
N ALA A 111 4.21 4.91 -5.10
CA ALA A 111 5.12 5.91 -5.65
C ALA A 111 5.56 5.60 -7.09
N MET A 112 5.72 4.31 -7.45
CA MET A 112 5.97 3.90 -8.83
C MET A 112 4.76 4.21 -9.72
N GLN A 113 3.56 3.76 -9.32
CA GLN A 113 2.32 3.98 -10.08
C GLN A 113 2.02 5.46 -10.30
N GLU A 114 2.34 6.31 -9.33
CA GLU A 114 2.08 7.74 -9.35
C GLU A 114 3.28 8.60 -9.78
N ARG A 115 4.37 7.97 -10.22
CA ARG A 115 5.59 8.65 -10.72
C ARG A 115 6.21 9.63 -9.71
N ARG A 116 6.19 9.28 -8.42
CA ARG A 116 6.77 10.09 -7.32
C ARG A 116 8.18 9.63 -6.98
N SER A 117 9.13 9.94 -7.87
CA SER A 117 10.53 9.48 -7.80
C SER A 117 11.23 9.79 -6.47
N GLY A 118 10.97 10.93 -5.85
CA GLY A 118 11.54 11.28 -4.54
C GLY A 118 11.12 10.34 -3.41
N ILE A 119 9.85 9.91 -3.40
CA ILE A 119 9.33 8.97 -2.40
C ILE A 119 9.78 7.55 -2.73
N LEU A 120 9.81 7.18 -4.01
CA LEU A 120 10.37 5.90 -4.44
C LEU A 120 11.83 5.77 -3.98
N ARG A 121 12.65 6.81 -4.21
CA ARG A 121 14.05 6.87 -3.76
C ARG A 121 14.16 6.74 -2.24
N LEU A 122 13.29 7.42 -1.48
CA LEU A 122 13.22 7.26 -0.03
C LEU A 122 12.98 5.79 0.35
N CYS A 123 11.94 5.17 -0.19
CA CYS A 123 11.59 3.79 0.15
C CYS A 123 12.73 2.83 -0.21
N LEU A 124 13.34 2.98 -1.39
CA LEU A 124 14.46 2.14 -1.83
C LEU A 124 15.70 2.35 -0.93
N HIS A 125 15.99 3.58 -0.51
CA HIS A 125 17.11 3.89 0.36
C HIS A 125 16.93 3.34 1.78
N LEU A 126 15.73 3.44 2.35
CA LEU A 126 15.39 2.81 3.63
C LEU A 126 15.44 1.27 3.52
N GLY A 127 15.19 0.72 2.33
CA GLY A 127 15.29 -0.70 2.03
C GLY A 127 14.35 -1.56 2.88
N GLY A 128 14.76 -2.80 3.14
CA GLY A 128 14.04 -3.72 4.03
C GLY A 128 12.74 -4.30 3.46
N PHE A 129 12.50 -4.22 2.15
CA PHE A 129 11.26 -4.73 1.57
C PHE A 129 11.07 -6.23 1.82
N ALA A 130 9.88 -6.61 2.25
CA ALA A 130 9.39 -7.98 2.08
C ALA A 130 9.12 -8.19 0.58
N TYR A 131 10.16 -8.58 -0.17
CA TYR A 131 10.07 -8.82 -1.61
C TYR A 131 9.07 -9.94 -1.91
N GLU A 132 8.08 -9.64 -2.73
CA GLU A 132 7.14 -10.60 -3.30
C GLU A 132 7.28 -10.61 -4.81
N ARG A 133 6.98 -11.75 -5.43
CA ARG A 133 7.14 -11.97 -6.88
C ARG A 133 6.50 -10.85 -7.72
N TYR A 134 5.33 -10.38 -7.30
CA TYR A 134 4.61 -9.31 -8.00
C TYR A 134 5.32 -7.94 -7.97
N PHE A 135 6.03 -7.60 -6.89
CA PHE A 135 6.85 -6.40 -6.88
C PHE A 135 7.91 -6.46 -7.97
N GLY A 136 8.48 -7.65 -8.22
CA GLY A 136 9.38 -7.88 -9.34
C GLY A 136 8.72 -7.67 -10.71
N ASP A 137 7.47 -8.12 -10.87
CA ASP A 137 6.73 -7.95 -12.13
C ASP A 137 6.43 -6.48 -12.45
N GLU A 138 6.08 -5.66 -11.45
CA GLU A 138 5.90 -4.21 -11.64
C GLU A 138 7.22 -3.48 -11.90
N VAL A 139 8.30 -3.85 -11.21
CA VAL A 139 9.64 -3.30 -11.50
C VAL A 139 10.05 -3.56 -12.94
N ASN A 140 9.68 -4.72 -13.51
CA ASN A 140 9.98 -5.05 -14.90
C ASN A 140 9.14 -4.27 -15.93
N ARG A 141 8.04 -3.63 -15.50
CA ARG A 141 7.19 -2.79 -16.38
C ARG A 141 7.73 -1.36 -16.47
N VAL A 142 8.31 -0.85 -15.38
CA VAL A 142 8.90 0.49 -15.31
C VAL A 142 10.27 0.48 -16.00
N ASN A 143 10.45 1.30 -17.04
CA ASN A 143 11.70 1.36 -17.80
C ASN A 143 12.04 2.77 -18.27
N GLU A 144 13.30 3.02 -18.61
CA GLU A 144 13.80 4.36 -18.96
C GLU A 144 13.13 4.95 -20.21
N ASP A 145 12.77 4.10 -21.18
CA ASP A 145 12.12 4.54 -22.42
C ASP A 145 10.70 5.07 -22.19
N HIS A 146 9.96 4.48 -21.24
CA HIS A 146 8.55 4.80 -20.98
C HIS A 146 8.36 5.70 -19.73
N ASP A 147 9.34 5.70 -18.82
CA ASP A 147 9.28 6.39 -17.53
C ASP A 147 10.53 7.23 -17.25
N PRO A 148 10.98 8.09 -18.18
CA PRO A 148 12.28 8.78 -18.08
C PRO A 148 12.41 9.63 -16.81
N GLU A 149 11.32 10.26 -16.34
CA GLU A 149 11.33 11.05 -15.09
C GLU A 149 11.64 10.22 -13.84
N THR A 150 11.32 8.92 -13.85
CA THR A 150 11.66 7.99 -12.75
C THR A 150 13.16 7.71 -12.71
N PHE A 151 13.82 7.73 -13.87
CA PHE A 151 15.23 7.41 -14.05
C PHE A 151 16.15 8.65 -14.16
N LYS A 152 15.61 9.87 -14.10
CA LYS A 152 16.42 11.09 -14.00
C LYS A 152 17.17 11.10 -12.66
N VAL A 153 18.46 10.75 -12.72
CA VAL A 153 19.41 10.81 -11.61
C VAL A 153 19.97 12.22 -11.47
#